data_AF-A0A383ACQ4-F1
#
_entry.id   AF-A0A383ACQ4-F1
#
_cell.length_a   1.000
_cell.length_b   1.000
_cell.length_c   1.000
_cell.angle_alpha   90.00
_cell.angle_beta   90.00
_cell.angle_gamma   90.00
#
_symmetry.space_group_name_H-M   'P 1'
#
loop_
_entity.id
_entity.type
_entity.pdbx_description
1 polymer ?
#
loop_
_entity_poly.entity_id
_entity_poly.type
_entity_poly.pdbx_seq_one_letter_code
_entity_poly.pdbx_strand_id
1 'polypeptide(L)'
;MASTFLDEKISSFIEDKFPEFVKADHPVFVDFLREYYKFLEAAKITLTNVLGTDQILLENKLTTNYLANEFDGTRFVYEDSTYGAFLKDEIVTGQTSGAVATILAEDNVGEVLYIEANRHFQVGEIITGGTSGAKATIGKYQGNPVQNIQQLLEYVNIDKTVNDYLDHFRETYLTAVPNTLASGVSKRKLIKNVRDLYRAKGTKKGHELFFRLMFDETPELTYPTENILKISAGDWS
;
A
#
# COMPACT_ATOMS: atom_id res chain seq x y z
N MET A 1 -13.45 17.75 -8.06
CA MET A 1 -12.62 17.01 -9.03
C MET A 1 -13.58 16.28 -9.94
N ALA A 2 -13.44 16.40 -11.26
CA ALA A 2 -14.29 15.64 -12.18
C ALA A 2 -13.93 14.16 -12.02
N SER A 3 -14.86 13.36 -11.51
CA SER A 3 -14.79 11.91 -11.64
C SER A 3 -14.81 11.63 -13.14
N THR A 4 -13.68 11.18 -13.67
CA THR A 4 -13.64 10.67 -15.03
C THR A 4 -14.52 9.43 -15.07
N PHE A 5 -15.13 9.16 -16.21
CA PHE A 5 -15.93 7.95 -16.52
C PHE A 5 -15.20 6.60 -16.22
N LEU A 6 -13.96 6.66 -15.75
CA LEU A 6 -13.00 5.57 -15.61
C LEU A 6 -12.66 5.26 -14.13
N ASP A 7 -13.13 6.06 -13.17
CA ASP A 7 -13.05 5.72 -11.73
C ASP A 7 -14.15 4.73 -11.33
N GLU A 8 -15.18 4.58 -12.15
CA GLU A 8 -16.30 3.69 -11.90
C GLU A 8 -16.00 2.28 -12.43
N LYS A 9 -16.32 1.26 -11.63
CA LYS A 9 -16.05 -0.14 -11.96
C LYS A 9 -16.88 -0.58 -13.17
N ILE A 10 -16.28 -1.27 -14.13
CA ILE A 10 -16.99 -1.86 -15.28
C ILE A 10 -18.03 -2.84 -14.76
N SER A 11 -17.72 -3.61 -13.72
CA SER A 11 -18.61 -4.60 -13.10
C SER A 11 -19.99 -4.04 -12.69
N SER A 12 -20.10 -2.76 -12.31
CA SER A 12 -21.40 -2.16 -11.96
C SER A 12 -22.27 -1.80 -13.16
N PHE A 13 -21.69 -1.67 -14.36
CA PHE A 13 -22.44 -1.30 -15.58
C PHE A 13 -22.85 -2.50 -16.44
N ILE A 14 -22.32 -3.69 -16.15
CA ILE A 14 -22.55 -4.89 -16.96
C ILE A 14 -24.05 -5.21 -17.06
N GLU A 15 -24.81 -5.08 -15.99
CA GLU A 15 -26.25 -5.34 -16.00
C GLU A 15 -27.02 -4.44 -16.96
N ASP A 16 -26.69 -3.15 -17.03
CA ASP A 16 -27.42 -2.18 -17.85
C ASP A 16 -27.13 -2.30 -19.35
N LYS A 17 -26.13 -3.09 -19.73
CA LYS A 17 -25.81 -3.35 -21.14
C LYS A 17 -26.61 -4.51 -21.73
N PHE A 18 -27.29 -5.31 -20.91
CA PHE A 18 -28.08 -6.43 -21.40
C PHE A 18 -29.53 -6.05 -21.70
N PRO A 19 -30.07 -6.45 -22.87
CA PRO A 19 -31.50 -6.41 -23.12
C PRO A 19 -32.28 -7.22 -22.09
N GLU A 20 -33.53 -6.80 -21.84
CA GLU A 20 -34.40 -7.37 -20.80
C GLU A 20 -34.64 -8.87 -20.97
N PHE A 21 -34.70 -9.37 -22.23
CA PHE A 21 -34.90 -10.79 -22.52
C PHE A 21 -33.76 -11.68 -21.99
N VAL A 22 -32.50 -11.19 -22.03
CA VAL A 22 -31.34 -11.94 -21.51
C VAL A 22 -31.37 -11.99 -19.98
N LYS A 23 -31.83 -10.91 -19.35
CA LYS A 23 -31.99 -10.84 -17.89
C LYS A 23 -33.08 -11.80 -17.40
N ALA A 24 -34.18 -11.93 -18.15
CA ALA A 24 -35.29 -12.80 -17.82
C ALA A 24 -34.98 -14.29 -18.07
N ASP A 25 -34.40 -14.61 -19.23
CA ASP A 25 -34.20 -16.00 -19.65
C ASP A 25 -32.93 -16.63 -19.06
N HIS A 26 -31.89 -15.83 -18.77
CA HIS A 26 -30.58 -16.32 -18.33
C HIS A 26 -30.00 -15.49 -17.16
N PRO A 27 -30.65 -15.46 -15.98
CA PRO A 27 -30.18 -14.69 -14.83
C PRO A 27 -28.78 -15.11 -14.36
N VAL A 28 -28.50 -16.42 -14.32
CA VAL A 28 -27.20 -16.98 -13.91
C VAL A 28 -26.06 -16.51 -14.82
N PHE A 29 -26.34 -16.31 -16.11
CA PHE A 29 -25.33 -15.85 -17.06
C PHE A 29 -24.93 -14.39 -16.80
N VAL A 30 -25.91 -13.52 -16.49
CA VAL A 30 -25.65 -12.13 -16.13
C VAL A 30 -24.83 -12.06 -14.85
N ASP A 31 -25.18 -12.89 -13.85
CA ASP A 31 -24.42 -12.97 -12.59
C ASP A 31 -22.98 -13.46 -12.79
N PHE A 32 -22.80 -14.48 -13.63
CA PHE A 32 -21.47 -14.97 -14.00
C PHE A 32 -20.62 -13.89 -14.66
N LEU A 33 -21.18 -13.13 -15.62
CA LEU A 33 -20.45 -12.05 -16.27
C LEU A 33 -20.09 -10.94 -15.28
N ARG A 34 -20.99 -10.59 -14.35
CA ARG A 34 -20.70 -9.60 -13.30
C ARG A 34 -19.50 -10.03 -12.47
N GLU A 35 -19.51 -11.26 -11.96
CA GLU A 35 -18.40 -11.80 -11.16
C GLU A 35 -17.11 -11.97 -11.97
N TYR A 36 -17.22 -12.32 -13.26
CA TYR A 36 -16.06 -12.40 -14.17
C TYR A 36 -15.37 -11.04 -14.33
N TYR A 37 -16.12 -9.96 -14.57
CA TYR A 37 -15.54 -8.63 -14.66
C TYR A 37 -15.03 -8.14 -13.30
N LYS A 38 -15.72 -8.46 -12.20
CA LYS A 38 -15.25 -8.16 -10.84
C LYS A 38 -13.91 -8.84 -10.54
N PHE A 39 -13.72 -10.08 -11.01
CA PHE A 39 -12.44 -10.78 -10.91
C PHE A 39 -11.35 -10.14 -11.79
N LEU A 40 -11.67 -9.75 -13.03
CA LEU A 40 -10.73 -9.01 -13.89
C LEU A 40 -10.35 -7.64 -13.31
N GLU A 41 -11.19 -7.09 -12.43
CA GLU A 41 -10.93 -5.85 -11.71
C GLU A 41 -10.06 -6.01 -10.47
N ALA A 42 -9.90 -7.24 -9.98
CA ALA A 42 -9.18 -7.54 -8.76
C ALA A 42 -7.66 -7.29 -8.90
N ALA A 43 -7.03 -6.94 -7.78
CA ALA A 43 -5.58 -7.04 -7.62
C ALA A 43 -5.23 -8.35 -6.94
N LYS A 44 -4.06 -8.89 -7.29
CA LYS A 44 -3.51 -10.11 -6.70
C LYS A 44 -2.40 -9.76 -5.72
N ILE A 45 -2.51 -10.25 -4.49
CA ILE A 45 -1.47 -10.19 -3.48
C ILE A 45 -0.92 -11.59 -3.26
N THR A 46 0.41 -11.73 -3.34
CA THR A 46 1.10 -12.91 -2.83
C THR A 46 1.61 -12.58 -1.44
N LEU A 47 1.20 -13.38 -0.47
CA LEU A 47 1.58 -13.24 0.92
C LEU A 47 2.89 -13.96 1.18
N THR A 48 3.60 -13.48 2.20
CA THR A 48 4.75 -14.14 2.80
C THR A 48 4.61 -14.06 4.31
N ASN A 49 5.17 -15.03 5.04
CA ASN A 49 5.10 -15.07 6.50
C ASN A 49 3.66 -14.92 7.01
N VAL A 50 2.74 -15.73 6.50
CA VAL A 50 1.38 -15.80 7.03
C VAL A 50 1.49 -16.30 8.47
N LEU A 51 1.07 -15.48 9.44
CA LEU A 51 1.02 -15.89 10.83
C LEU A 51 -0.12 -16.89 10.96
N GLY A 52 0.27 -18.17 11.06
CA GLY A 52 -0.64 -19.28 10.96
C GLY A 52 -1.58 -19.40 12.15
N THR A 53 -2.76 -19.93 11.86
CA THR A 53 -3.66 -20.54 12.84
C THR A 53 -3.05 -21.82 13.39
N ASP A 54 -3.20 -22.08 14.68
CA ASP A 54 -2.86 -23.38 15.28
C ASP A 54 -3.83 -24.44 14.75
N GLN A 55 -3.27 -25.45 14.08
CA GLN A 55 -4.03 -26.54 13.44
C GLN A 55 -3.71 -27.85 14.14
N ILE A 56 -4.64 -28.81 14.09
CA ILE A 56 -4.41 -30.13 14.69
C ILE A 56 -3.60 -31.00 13.72
N LEU A 57 -2.39 -31.40 14.15
CA LEU A 57 -1.52 -32.30 13.39
C LEU A 57 -1.91 -33.77 13.64
N LEU A 58 -1.82 -34.60 12.59
CA LEU A 58 -1.91 -36.06 12.76
C LEU A 58 -0.52 -36.58 13.14
N GLU A 59 -0.45 -37.23 14.30
CA GLU A 59 0.78 -37.79 14.86
C GLU A 59 1.36 -38.97 14.05
N ASN A 60 0.61 -39.54 13.10
CA ASN A 60 0.92 -40.84 12.49
C ASN A 60 1.31 -40.79 11.00
N LYS A 61 2.13 -39.83 10.57
CA LYS A 61 2.63 -39.80 9.18
C LYS A 61 4.04 -39.23 9.07
N LEU A 62 4.83 -39.77 8.13
CA LEU A 62 6.19 -39.33 7.80
C LEU A 62 6.25 -37.93 7.14
N THR A 63 5.09 -37.32 6.89
CA THR A 63 4.91 -35.98 6.30
C THR A 63 3.95 -35.17 7.17
N THR A 64 4.07 -33.84 7.16
CA THR A 64 3.15 -32.96 7.89
C THR A 64 1.73 -33.10 7.31
N ASN A 65 0.81 -33.70 8.09
CA ASN A 65 -0.60 -33.87 7.71
C ASN A 65 -1.48 -33.27 8.81
N TYR A 66 -2.57 -32.60 8.41
CA TYR A 66 -3.51 -31.93 9.30
C TYR A 66 -4.87 -32.63 9.28
N LEU A 67 -5.62 -32.54 10.38
CA LEU A 67 -7.00 -33.00 10.40
C LEU A 67 -7.82 -32.02 9.56
N ALA A 68 -8.55 -32.56 8.60
CA ALA A 68 -9.46 -31.80 7.74
C ALA A 68 -10.89 -32.34 7.91
N ASN A 69 -11.86 -31.45 7.82
CA ASN A 69 -13.26 -31.80 7.79
C ASN A 69 -13.57 -32.59 6.51
N GLU A 70 -14.24 -33.73 6.66
CA GLU A 70 -14.59 -34.61 5.53
C GLU A 70 -15.61 -33.97 4.57
N PHE A 71 -16.43 -33.02 5.03
CA PHE A 71 -17.46 -32.39 4.21
C PHE A 71 -16.95 -31.25 3.31
N ASP A 72 -15.95 -30.51 3.75
CA ASP A 72 -15.54 -29.24 3.12
C ASP A 72 -14.02 -29.16 2.89
N GLY A 73 -13.25 -30.14 3.37
CA GLY A 73 -11.79 -30.16 3.27
C GLY A 73 -11.08 -29.05 4.09
N THR A 74 -11.85 -28.23 4.81
CA THR A 74 -11.34 -27.17 5.69
C THR A 74 -10.60 -27.75 6.88
N ARG A 75 -9.49 -27.11 7.26
CA ARG A 75 -8.65 -27.57 8.37
C ARG A 75 -9.26 -27.16 9.69
N PHE A 76 -9.19 -28.05 10.69
CA PHE A 76 -9.60 -27.70 12.05
C PHE A 76 -8.56 -26.73 12.65
N VAL A 77 -9.06 -25.60 13.14
CA VAL A 77 -8.28 -24.54 13.80
C VAL A 77 -8.69 -24.50 15.27
N TYR A 78 -7.74 -24.28 16.18
CA TYR A 78 -8.04 -24.07 17.59
C TYR A 78 -8.79 -22.77 17.81
N GLU A 79 -9.82 -22.81 18.67
CA GLU A 79 -10.63 -21.64 19.03
C GLU A 79 -9.82 -20.54 19.75
N ASP A 80 -8.70 -20.90 20.39
CA ASP A 80 -7.77 -19.99 21.09
C ASP A 80 -6.57 -19.59 20.20
N SER A 81 -6.64 -19.83 18.89
CA SER A 81 -5.54 -19.42 18.03
C SER A 81 -5.43 -17.89 18.00
N THR A 82 -4.21 -17.40 18.24
CA THR A 82 -3.92 -15.96 18.30
C THR A 82 -4.14 -15.24 16.97
N TYR A 83 -4.11 -15.96 15.84
CA TYR A 83 -4.33 -15.42 14.49
C TYR A 83 -5.26 -16.33 13.69
N GLY A 84 -6.25 -15.74 13.01
CA GLY A 84 -7.16 -16.44 12.09
C GLY A 84 -6.61 -16.61 10.67
N ALA A 85 -7.37 -17.28 9.81
CA ALA A 85 -7.15 -17.32 8.36
C ALA A 85 -7.96 -16.23 7.66
N PHE A 86 -7.49 -15.75 6.51
CA PHE A 86 -8.23 -14.76 5.75
C PHE A 86 -9.55 -15.34 5.22
N LEU A 87 -10.60 -14.53 5.26
CA LEU A 87 -11.97 -14.89 4.89
C LEU A 87 -12.44 -14.05 3.71
N LYS A 88 -13.22 -14.66 2.81
CA LYS A 88 -13.91 -13.94 1.74
C LYS A 88 -14.76 -12.79 2.30
N ASP A 89 -14.80 -11.69 1.55
CA ASP A 89 -15.58 -10.47 1.83
C ASP A 89 -15.16 -9.73 3.11
N GLU A 90 -14.03 -10.10 3.73
CA GLU A 90 -13.48 -9.33 4.84
C GLU A 90 -12.65 -8.12 4.36
N ILE A 91 -12.45 -7.16 5.26
CA ILE A 91 -11.63 -5.98 5.02
C ILE A 91 -10.21 -6.22 5.52
N VAL A 92 -9.21 -6.05 4.66
CA VAL A 92 -7.79 -6.05 5.02
C VAL A 92 -7.26 -4.63 5.11
N THR A 93 -6.44 -4.38 6.13
CA THR A 93 -5.79 -3.08 6.36
C THR A 93 -4.27 -3.24 6.43
N GLY A 94 -3.54 -2.44 5.64
CA GLY A 94 -2.09 -2.35 5.69
C GLY A 94 -1.63 -1.49 6.87
N GLN A 95 -0.71 -2.00 7.69
CA GLN A 95 -0.26 -1.29 8.90
C GLN A 95 0.63 -0.07 8.60
N THR A 96 1.41 -0.10 7.52
CA THR A 96 2.34 0.99 7.18
C THR A 96 1.70 1.99 6.23
N SER A 97 0.97 1.50 5.23
CA SER A 97 0.30 2.34 4.24
C SER A 97 -1.03 2.90 4.71
N GLY A 98 -1.71 2.23 5.66
CA GLY A 98 -3.11 2.53 6.01
C GLY A 98 -4.09 2.19 4.88
N ALA A 99 -3.64 1.50 3.83
CA ALA A 99 -4.48 1.11 2.71
C ALA A 99 -5.49 0.05 3.15
N VAL A 100 -6.71 0.18 2.65
CA VAL A 100 -7.82 -0.71 2.96
C VAL A 100 -8.31 -1.34 1.66
N ALA A 101 -8.62 -2.63 1.68
CA ALA A 101 -9.27 -3.33 0.57
C ALA A 101 -10.15 -4.48 1.07
N THR A 102 -11.13 -4.85 0.26
CA THR A 102 -11.99 -6.01 0.52
C THR A 102 -11.44 -7.24 -0.19
N ILE A 103 -11.44 -8.40 0.49
CA ILE A 103 -11.07 -9.68 -0.12
C ILE A 103 -12.22 -10.18 -0.99
N LEU A 104 -11.93 -10.42 -2.27
CA LEU A 104 -12.88 -10.96 -3.24
C LEU A 104 -12.80 -12.48 -3.34
N ALA A 105 -11.58 -13.02 -3.20
CA ALA A 105 -11.33 -14.45 -3.10
C ALA A 105 -9.98 -14.70 -2.40
N GLU A 106 -9.92 -15.76 -1.62
CA GLU A 106 -8.77 -16.20 -0.85
C GLU A 106 -8.30 -17.59 -1.31
N ASP A 107 -6.99 -17.75 -1.42
CA ASP A 107 -6.31 -19.03 -1.50
C ASP A 107 -5.33 -19.13 -0.33
N ASN A 108 -5.85 -19.61 0.81
CA ASN A 108 -5.09 -19.78 2.04
C ASN A 108 -4.00 -20.86 1.94
N VAL A 109 -4.05 -21.74 0.94
CA VAL A 109 -3.03 -22.79 0.73
C VAL A 109 -1.91 -22.26 -0.15
N GLY A 110 -2.25 -21.55 -1.23
CA GLY A 110 -1.32 -20.91 -2.15
C GLY A 110 -0.76 -19.57 -1.66
N GLU A 111 -1.20 -19.10 -0.49
CA GLU A 111 -0.83 -17.80 0.10
C GLU A 111 -1.14 -16.61 -0.84
N VAL A 112 -2.26 -16.70 -1.56
CA VAL A 112 -2.69 -15.67 -2.52
C VAL A 112 -4.02 -15.09 -2.09
N LEU A 113 -4.13 -13.76 -2.13
CA LEU A 113 -5.39 -13.05 -1.98
C LEU A 113 -5.73 -12.28 -3.25
N TYR A 114 -6.98 -12.38 -3.69
CA TYR A 114 -7.57 -11.49 -4.67
C TYR A 114 -8.36 -10.43 -3.93
N ILE A 115 -7.94 -9.19 -4.04
CA ILE A 115 -8.55 -8.05 -3.34
C ILE A 115 -9.08 -7.03 -4.33
N GLU A 116 -9.96 -6.15 -3.86
CA GLU A 116 -10.25 -4.93 -4.58
C GLU A 116 -8.97 -4.11 -4.78
N ALA A 117 -8.71 -3.70 -6.02
CA ALA A 117 -7.45 -3.04 -6.38
C ALA A 117 -7.26 -1.72 -5.64
N ASN A 118 -6.19 -1.63 -4.85
CA ASN A 118 -5.79 -0.41 -4.17
C ASN A 118 -4.29 -0.16 -4.37
N ARG A 119 -3.96 0.93 -5.06
CA ARG A 119 -2.59 1.31 -5.42
C ARG A 119 -1.70 1.72 -4.23
N HIS A 120 -2.25 1.87 -3.03
CA HIS A 120 -1.53 2.39 -1.86
C HIS A 120 -0.82 1.32 -1.03
N PHE A 121 -1.09 0.04 -1.25
CA PHE A 121 -0.37 -1.04 -0.57
C PHE A 121 1.15 -0.97 -0.87
N GLN A 122 1.95 -1.34 0.13
CA GLN A 122 3.40 -1.35 0.08
C GLN A 122 3.90 -2.79 0.18
N VAL A 123 4.80 -3.19 -0.73
CA VAL A 123 5.44 -4.50 -0.64
C VAL A 123 6.29 -4.55 0.63
N GLY A 124 6.17 -5.64 1.40
CA GLY A 124 6.84 -5.83 2.68
C GLY A 124 6.08 -5.32 3.89
N GLU A 125 4.90 -4.71 3.72
CA GLU A 125 4.06 -4.31 4.87
C GLU A 125 3.23 -5.48 5.42
N ILE A 126 2.84 -5.38 6.69
CA ILE A 126 1.93 -6.34 7.34
C ILE A 126 0.49 -5.91 7.04
N ILE A 127 -0.30 -6.83 6.49
CA ILE A 127 -1.75 -6.71 6.38
C ILE A 127 -2.43 -7.39 7.56
N THR A 128 -3.52 -6.81 8.05
CA THR A 128 -4.36 -7.38 9.10
C THR A 128 -5.80 -7.49 8.62
N GLY A 129 -6.40 -8.67 8.75
CA GLY A 129 -7.83 -8.91 8.50
C GLY A 129 -8.68 -8.35 9.65
N GLY A 130 -9.73 -7.60 9.31
CA GLY A 130 -10.58 -6.92 10.31
C GLY A 130 -11.45 -7.88 11.12
N THR A 131 -11.93 -8.96 10.51
CA THR A 131 -12.82 -9.93 11.15
C THR A 131 -12.06 -11.15 11.66
N SER A 132 -11.15 -11.70 10.85
CA SER A 132 -10.36 -12.88 11.19
C SER A 132 -9.18 -12.60 12.13
N GLY A 133 -8.73 -11.34 12.23
CA GLY A 133 -7.47 -11.02 12.90
C GLY A 133 -6.23 -11.61 12.22
N ALA A 134 -6.39 -12.18 11.01
CA ALA A 134 -5.30 -12.78 10.23
C ALA A 134 -4.22 -11.75 9.94
N LYS A 135 -2.95 -12.15 10.04
CA LYS A 135 -1.81 -11.28 9.75
C LYS A 135 -0.86 -11.95 8.78
N ALA A 136 -0.46 -11.21 7.75
CA ALA A 136 0.52 -11.67 6.79
C ALA A 136 1.35 -10.51 6.26
N THR A 137 2.53 -10.79 5.74
CA THR A 137 3.37 -9.80 5.05
C THR A 137 3.05 -9.81 3.55
N ILE A 138 2.99 -8.65 2.90
CA ILE A 138 2.86 -8.57 1.44
C ILE A 138 4.21 -8.95 0.81
N GLY A 139 4.29 -10.11 0.16
CA GLY A 139 5.45 -10.50 -0.64
C GLY A 139 5.49 -9.87 -2.01
N LYS A 140 4.32 -9.81 -2.68
CA LYS A 140 4.19 -9.20 -4.02
C LYS A 140 2.80 -8.61 -4.19
N TYR A 141 2.73 -7.40 -4.73
CA TYR A 141 1.48 -6.76 -5.12
C TYR A 141 1.38 -6.67 -6.65
N GLN A 142 0.32 -7.23 -7.23
CA GLN A 142 0.02 -7.14 -8.66
C GLN A 142 -1.33 -6.44 -8.81
N GLY A 143 -1.29 -5.13 -9.08
CA GLY A 143 -2.50 -4.37 -9.42
C GLY A 143 -3.10 -4.80 -10.75
N ASN A 144 -4.37 -4.46 -10.96
CA ASN A 144 -5.06 -4.74 -12.21
C ASN A 144 -4.30 -4.07 -13.40
N PRO A 145 -3.88 -4.85 -14.41
CA PRO A 145 -3.14 -4.32 -15.56
C PRO A 145 -3.94 -3.29 -16.35
N VAL A 146 -5.26 -3.47 -16.51
CA VAL A 146 -6.12 -2.54 -17.26
C VAL A 146 -6.16 -1.18 -16.57
N GLN A 147 -6.41 -1.17 -15.27
CA GLN A 147 -6.42 0.06 -14.46
C GLN A 147 -5.05 0.74 -14.46
N ASN A 148 -3.97 -0.03 -14.30
CA ASN A 148 -2.61 0.51 -14.32
C ASN A 148 -2.22 1.15 -15.65
N ILE A 149 -2.63 0.57 -16.78
CA ILE A 149 -2.38 1.15 -18.12
C ILE A 149 -3.12 2.47 -18.29
N GLN A 150 -4.38 2.53 -17.85
CA GLN A 150 -5.20 3.74 -17.96
C GLN A 150 -4.67 4.86 -17.05
N GLN A 151 -4.25 4.52 -15.84
CA GLN A 151 -3.73 5.47 -14.85
C GLN A 151 -2.24 5.78 -15.05
N LEU A 152 -1.59 5.20 -16.05
CA LEU A 152 -0.14 5.34 -16.26
C LEU A 152 0.29 6.80 -16.40
N LEU A 153 -0.50 7.62 -17.10
CA LEU A 153 -0.24 9.05 -17.25
C LEU A 153 -0.45 9.81 -15.93
N GLU A 154 -1.31 9.32 -15.03
CA GLU A 154 -1.54 9.94 -13.73
C GLU A 154 -0.39 9.67 -12.75
N TYR A 155 0.35 8.58 -12.93
CA TYR A 155 1.48 8.21 -12.08
C TYR A 155 2.67 9.18 -12.21
N VAL A 156 2.66 10.08 -13.19
CA VAL A 156 3.59 11.22 -13.23
C VAL A 156 3.39 12.15 -12.01
N ASN A 157 2.17 12.22 -11.47
CA ASN A 157 1.90 12.98 -10.26
C ASN A 157 2.31 12.20 -9.00
N ILE A 158 3.23 12.76 -8.23
CA ILE A 158 3.76 12.20 -6.98
C ILE A 158 2.67 11.94 -5.94
N ASP A 159 1.55 12.66 -5.96
CA ASP A 159 0.43 12.38 -5.06
C ASP A 159 -0.34 11.11 -5.43
N LYS A 160 -0.40 10.77 -6.73
CA LYS A 160 -1.19 9.66 -7.28
C LYS A 160 -0.38 8.41 -7.66
N THR A 161 0.95 8.50 -7.63
CA THR A 161 1.83 7.41 -8.03
C THR A 161 1.86 6.24 -7.03
N VAL A 162 2.12 5.04 -7.56
CA VAL A 162 2.40 3.81 -6.82
C VAL A 162 3.69 3.96 -6.00
N ASN A 163 3.78 3.26 -4.86
CA ASN A 163 4.91 3.35 -3.94
C ASN A 163 6.23 2.93 -4.58
N ASP A 164 6.27 1.87 -5.40
CA ASP A 164 7.49 1.40 -6.09
C ASP A 164 8.11 2.50 -6.97
N TYR A 165 7.28 3.30 -7.65
CA TYR A 165 7.76 4.43 -8.44
C TYR A 165 8.32 5.57 -7.57
N LEU A 166 7.87 5.73 -6.32
CA LEU A 166 8.44 6.75 -5.41
C LEU A 166 9.91 6.47 -5.12
N ASP A 167 10.30 5.21 -5.00
CA ASP A 167 11.69 4.85 -4.76
C ASP A 167 12.55 5.22 -5.98
N HIS A 168 12.07 4.96 -7.20
CA HIS A 168 12.75 5.41 -8.42
C HIS A 168 12.81 6.94 -8.56
N PHE A 169 11.74 7.65 -8.23
CA PHE A 169 11.74 9.12 -8.23
C PHE A 169 12.76 9.66 -7.21
N ARG A 170 12.86 9.03 -6.05
CA ARG A 170 13.82 9.39 -5.03
C ARG A 170 15.25 9.13 -5.49
N GLU A 171 15.55 7.95 -6.04
CA GLU A 171 16.89 7.62 -6.56
C GLU A 171 17.32 8.59 -7.66
N THR A 172 16.38 9.04 -8.51
CA THR A 172 16.65 9.98 -9.59
C THR A 172 16.87 11.41 -9.09
N TYR A 173 16.01 11.89 -8.19
CA TYR A 173 15.99 13.31 -7.80
C TYR A 173 16.72 13.62 -6.50
N LEU A 174 16.88 12.66 -5.58
CA LEU A 174 17.42 12.85 -4.22
C LEU A 174 18.72 12.09 -4.00
N THR A 175 19.62 12.09 -4.98
CA THR A 175 20.91 11.38 -4.93
C THR A 175 21.81 11.80 -3.75
N ALA A 176 21.68 13.04 -3.29
CA ALA A 176 22.50 13.60 -2.22
C ALA A 176 21.91 13.41 -0.81
N VAL A 177 20.68 12.88 -0.69
CA VAL A 177 19.98 12.75 0.60
C VAL A 177 19.95 11.28 1.01
N PRO A 178 20.41 10.91 2.22
CA PRO A 178 20.43 9.53 2.67
C PRO A 178 19.01 8.92 2.77
N ASN A 179 18.94 7.59 2.78
CA ASN A 179 17.67 6.84 2.83
C ASN A 179 17.01 6.91 4.22
N THR A 180 17.82 7.08 5.25
CA THR A 180 17.42 7.22 6.64
C THR A 180 17.07 8.68 6.92
N LEU A 181 15.78 8.95 7.06
CA LEU A 181 15.24 10.25 7.48
C LEU A 181 14.76 10.16 8.92
N ALA A 182 14.59 11.31 9.57
CA ALA A 182 13.96 11.37 10.88
C ALA A 182 12.55 10.72 10.87
N SER A 183 12.18 10.12 12.01
CA SER A 183 10.86 9.50 12.21
C SER A 183 9.75 10.52 11.97
N GLY A 184 8.75 10.17 11.15
CA GLY A 184 7.61 11.04 10.85
C GLY A 184 7.76 11.92 9.60
N VAL A 185 8.93 11.91 8.94
CA VAL A 185 9.10 12.60 7.65
C VAL A 185 8.43 11.79 6.53
N SER A 186 7.42 12.38 5.90
CA SER A 186 6.74 11.77 4.75
C SER A 186 7.61 11.85 3.50
N LYS A 187 8.13 10.68 3.05
CA LYS A 187 8.93 10.53 1.82
C LYS A 187 8.25 11.19 0.61
N ARG A 188 6.94 10.98 0.45
CA ARG A 188 6.15 11.55 -0.65
C ARG A 188 6.17 13.08 -0.67
N LYS A 189 6.04 13.72 0.49
CA LYS A 189 6.06 15.19 0.60
C LYS A 189 7.44 15.76 0.34
N LEU A 190 8.50 15.05 0.73
CA LEU A 190 9.87 15.42 0.42
C LEU A 190 10.12 15.39 -1.09
N ILE A 191 9.76 14.29 -1.76
CA ILE A 191 9.94 14.15 -3.21
C ILE A 191 9.11 15.21 -3.96
N LYS A 192 7.86 15.46 -3.53
CA LYS A 192 7.01 16.51 -4.11
C LYS A 192 7.63 17.90 -4.08
N ASN A 193 8.33 18.23 -2.99
CA ASN A 193 8.92 19.56 -2.78
C ASN A 193 10.44 19.58 -3.00
N VAL A 194 10.99 18.57 -3.70
CA VAL A 194 12.42 18.42 -3.94
C VAL A 194 13.05 19.64 -4.63
N ARG A 195 12.33 20.26 -5.56
CA ARG A 195 12.78 21.47 -6.26
C ARG A 195 13.00 22.64 -5.31
N ASP A 196 12.09 22.84 -4.38
CA ASP A 196 12.14 23.96 -3.44
C ASP A 196 13.22 23.71 -2.38
N LEU A 197 13.43 22.45 -1.98
CA LEU A 197 14.57 22.04 -1.16
C LEU A 197 15.91 22.41 -1.83
N TYR A 198 16.12 22.04 -3.10
CA TYR A 198 17.36 22.36 -3.80
C TYR A 198 17.53 23.86 -4.05
N ARG A 199 16.45 24.61 -4.28
CA ARG A 199 16.49 26.08 -4.39
C ARG A 199 16.87 26.77 -3.08
N ALA A 200 16.42 26.22 -1.94
CA ALA A 200 16.74 26.76 -0.63
C ALA A 200 18.16 26.37 -0.15
N LYS A 201 18.88 25.53 -0.89
CA LYS A 201 20.24 25.09 -0.54
C LYS A 201 21.15 26.31 -0.35
N GLY A 202 21.80 26.39 0.81
CA GLY A 202 22.69 27.50 1.17
C GLY A 202 22.01 28.64 1.95
N THR A 203 20.68 28.69 2.01
CA THR A 203 19.96 29.68 2.84
C THR A 203 19.89 29.23 4.30
N LYS A 204 19.65 30.17 5.23
CA LYS A 204 19.38 29.85 6.66
C LYS A 204 18.28 28.79 6.79
N LYS A 205 17.13 29.04 6.15
CA LYS A 205 15.98 28.13 6.13
C LYS A 205 16.30 26.76 5.54
N GLY A 206 17.17 26.69 4.53
CA GLY A 206 17.62 25.43 3.94
C GLY A 206 18.39 24.58 4.94
N HIS A 207 19.28 25.19 5.74
CA HIS A 207 20.00 24.49 6.80
C HIS A 207 19.05 24.06 7.92
N GLU A 208 18.16 24.95 8.39
CA GLU A 208 17.12 24.59 9.38
C GLU A 208 16.27 23.41 8.91
N LEU A 209 15.82 23.43 7.66
CA LEU A 209 15.03 22.34 7.08
C LEU A 209 15.84 21.04 6.98
N PHE A 210 17.12 21.10 6.58
CA PHE A 210 17.98 19.93 6.50
C PHE A 210 18.14 19.24 7.86
N PHE A 211 18.46 20.00 8.92
CA PHE A 211 18.59 19.45 10.26
C PHE A 211 17.28 18.86 10.77
N ARG A 212 16.15 19.53 10.52
CA ARG A 212 14.83 18.99 10.86
C ARG A 212 14.52 17.70 10.10
N LEU A 213 14.91 17.58 8.84
CA LEU A 213 14.66 16.37 8.03
C LEU A 213 15.53 15.18 8.44
N MET A 214 16.78 15.43 8.84
CA MET A 214 17.75 14.38 9.18
C MET A 214 17.67 13.96 10.65
N PHE A 215 17.50 14.92 11.55
CA PHE A 215 17.70 14.74 12.99
C PHE A 215 16.48 15.11 13.84
N ASP A 216 15.41 15.64 13.24
CA ASP A 216 14.23 16.18 13.95
C ASP A 216 14.56 17.34 14.91
N GLU A 217 15.63 18.08 14.62
CA GLU A 217 16.11 19.19 15.46
C GLU A 217 16.00 20.54 14.74
N THR A 218 15.76 21.60 15.50
CA THR A 218 15.83 22.99 15.02
C THR A 218 17.20 23.59 15.37
N PRO A 219 18.12 23.76 14.40
CA PRO A 219 19.47 24.20 14.68
C PRO A 219 19.53 25.71 14.96
N GLU A 220 20.44 26.11 15.85
CA GLU A 220 20.83 27.50 15.99
C GLU A 220 21.99 27.81 15.03
N LEU A 221 21.76 28.71 14.07
CA LEU A 221 22.74 29.06 13.04
C LEU A 221 23.38 30.41 13.37
N THR A 222 24.69 30.39 13.59
CA THR A 222 25.51 31.60 13.78
C THR A 222 26.42 31.79 12.57
N TYR A 223 26.53 33.04 12.10
CA TYR A 223 27.38 33.38 10.95
C TYR A 223 28.69 33.97 11.44
N PRO A 224 29.86 33.42 11.04
CA PRO A 224 31.16 33.99 11.43
C PRO A 224 31.32 35.46 11.06
N THR A 225 30.64 35.92 10.00
CA THR A 225 30.61 37.32 9.55
C THR A 225 29.99 38.29 10.55
N GLU A 226 29.15 37.81 11.48
CA GLU A 226 28.56 38.65 12.52
C GLU A 226 29.55 38.92 13.67
N ASN A 227 30.50 38.00 13.88
CA ASN A 227 31.48 38.03 14.97
C ASN A 227 32.87 38.50 14.50
N ILE A 228 32.94 39.31 13.43
CA ILE A 228 34.20 39.92 13.00
C ILE A 228 34.44 41.23 13.75
N LEU A 229 35.67 41.43 14.22
CA LEU A 229 36.10 42.70 14.80
C LEU A 229 36.07 43.79 13.72
N LYS A 230 35.09 44.69 13.78
CA LYS A 230 35.07 45.89 12.93
C LYS A 230 36.01 46.94 13.54
N ILE A 231 37.13 47.18 12.87
CA ILE A 231 38.23 48.09 13.30
C ILE A 231 37.75 49.54 13.54
N SER A 232 36.56 49.93 13.07
CA SER A 232 36.03 51.30 13.16
C SER A 232 34.57 51.41 13.66
N ALA A 233 33.99 50.36 14.23
CA ALA A 233 32.61 50.40 14.76
C ALA A 233 32.57 50.94 16.21
N GLY A 234 33.20 52.08 16.45
CA GLY A 234 33.09 52.78 17.73
C GLY A 234 31.75 53.50 17.81
N ASP A 235 30.85 53.02 18.67
CA ASP A 235 29.66 53.75 19.07
C ASP A 235 30.06 54.66 20.23
N TRP A 236 30.28 55.94 19.94
CA TRP A 236 30.63 56.94 20.95
C TRP A 236 29.32 57.50 21.51
N SER A 237 28.88 56.99 22.67
CA SER A 237 27.79 57.58 23.48
C SER A 237 28.34 58.63 24.44
#